data_AF-A0A9E3QHZ0-F1
#
_entry.id   AF-A0A9E3QHZ0-F1
#
_cell.length_a   1.000
_cell.length_b   1.000
_cell.length_c   1.000
_cell.angle_alpha   90.00
_cell.angle_beta   90.00
_cell.angle_gamma   90.00
#
_symmetry.space_group_name_H-M   'P 1'
#
loop_
_entity.id
_entity.type
_entity.pdbx_description
1 polymer ?
#
loop_
_entity_poly.entity_id
_entity_poly.type
_entity_poly.pdbx_seq_one_letter_code
_entity_poly.pdbx_strand_id
1 'polypeptide(L)'
;MRGAKRRARPGFTLIELSIVLLIIGLILAFILAASSQAAARAQQRATQGLISKLESGLLERIEAIMSVPITPNGAHQYLAAAFPVPNTLSGAALPWGLPSDQRAYVIARFDQMKRELPDVFFVDPAFTSGSNTNYPLNFTGLPYPPGNTSDGLYAYVLPLGNTVGRPGSAYQPYYAPTSAPSSPPWTPAFTGPGGYWGPGGYSDPRLNPGSNLPYNPNQSPMGEGIFGASYAAAGGIYKNLGYQPTGYDGTDNNGNGLVDEWAEGIGNDPDVEDPDNPGINNTIKLSQLIRRRLGNHRHKTARSEMLYALLVEGRGPLGSVFSRDDFTDREVRDTDNDGLPEFVDAWGEPLQFFRWPIYYISNIQKGYRLYDSILETREQNPLDPNNTLIAPAWWSNLTNPPNMSAKAQMFQQYFTSISEDPSLYASAAQGTAWDRSGSYARRAWFSKFLILSAGPDIETGLPNVLTDSTIQTQSADTTSAYLISTEGRAQPPLPGTPGADAADDNISNQTLPTAGGGFQ
;
A
#
# COMPACT_ATOMS: atom_id res chain seq x y z
N MET A 1 45.62 -57.30 63.65
CA MET A 1 44.98 -56.31 62.75
C MET A 1 45.67 -56.38 61.38
N ARG A 2 45.03 -56.94 60.35
CA ARG A 2 45.58 -57.03 58.98
C ARG A 2 45.33 -55.71 58.25
N GLY A 3 46.38 -54.92 58.03
CA GLY A 3 46.31 -53.68 57.25
C GLY A 3 46.11 -53.98 55.76
N ALA A 4 44.98 -53.56 55.20
CA ALA A 4 44.70 -53.67 53.77
C ALA A 4 45.65 -52.77 52.97
N LYS A 5 46.51 -53.39 52.14
CA LYS A 5 47.31 -52.68 51.12
C LYS A 5 46.35 -51.99 50.13
N ARG A 6 46.25 -50.67 50.20
CA ARG A 6 45.58 -49.86 49.18
C ARG A 6 46.34 -50.03 47.85
N ARG A 7 45.72 -50.68 46.86
CA ARG A 7 46.23 -50.73 45.49
C ARG A 7 46.24 -49.32 44.91
N ALA A 8 47.39 -48.85 44.45
CA ALA A 8 47.48 -47.63 43.67
C ALA A 8 46.71 -47.85 42.35
N ARG A 9 45.77 -46.95 42.05
CA ARG A 9 45.03 -46.97 40.79
C ARG A 9 45.98 -46.50 39.68
N PRO A 10 46.08 -47.19 38.53
CA PRO A 10 46.86 -46.73 37.40
C PRO A 10 46.34 -45.36 36.94
N GLY A 11 47.24 -44.39 36.77
CA GLY A 11 46.90 -43.06 36.25
C GLY A 11 46.62 -43.11 34.75
N PHE A 12 45.72 -42.26 34.28
CA PHE A 12 45.40 -42.11 32.86
C PHE A 12 46.62 -41.71 32.05
N THR A 13 46.79 -42.33 30.89
CA THR A 13 47.85 -41.96 29.95
C THR A 13 47.44 -40.70 29.17
N LEU A 14 48.42 -39.87 28.79
CA LEU A 14 48.17 -38.65 28.00
C LEU A 14 47.49 -38.97 26.66
N ILE A 15 47.74 -40.17 26.12
CA ILE A 15 47.13 -40.66 24.87
C ILE A 15 45.64 -41.00 25.03
N GLU A 16 45.22 -41.55 26.17
CA GLU A 16 43.79 -41.77 26.45
C GLU A 16 43.06 -40.44 26.57
N LEU A 17 43.69 -39.44 27.19
CA LEU A 17 43.10 -38.10 27.33
C LEU A 17 42.99 -37.39 25.97
N SER A 18 43.99 -37.52 25.08
CA SER A 18 43.92 -36.93 23.75
C SER A 18 42.87 -37.60 22.86
N ILE A 19 42.71 -38.92 22.94
CA ILE A 19 41.65 -39.66 22.22
C ILE A 19 40.27 -39.23 22.71
N VAL A 20 40.08 -39.09 24.04
CA VAL A 20 38.80 -38.64 24.61
C VAL A 20 38.45 -37.23 24.15
N LEU A 21 39.41 -36.29 24.17
CA LEU A 21 39.18 -34.93 23.68
C LEU A 21 38.85 -34.90 22.18
N LEU A 22 39.50 -35.74 21.37
CA LEU A 22 39.21 -35.86 19.93
C LEU A 22 37.78 -36.38 19.69
N ILE A 23 37.36 -37.40 20.44
CA ILE A 23 36.01 -37.97 20.33
C ILE A 23 34.96 -36.93 20.76
N ILE A 24 35.17 -36.24 21.89
CA ILE A 24 34.25 -35.19 22.35
C ILE A 24 34.19 -34.04 21.34
N GLY A 25 35.33 -33.60 20.80
CA GLY A 25 35.37 -32.54 19.78
C GLY A 25 34.61 -32.91 18.50
N LEU A 26 34.75 -34.15 18.04
CA LEU A 26 34.05 -34.66 16.86
C LEU A 26 32.53 -34.77 17.12
N ILE A 27 32.12 -35.25 18.30
CA ILE A 27 30.70 -35.32 18.68
C ILE A 27 30.09 -33.92 18.78
N LEU A 28 30.77 -32.96 19.41
CA LEU A 28 30.29 -31.58 19.53
C LEU A 28 30.15 -30.92 18.16
N ALA A 29 31.09 -31.13 17.24
CA ALA A 29 31.00 -30.60 15.89
C ALA A 29 29.75 -31.11 15.15
N PHE A 30 29.45 -32.42 15.25
CA PHE A 30 28.25 -32.99 14.64
C PHE A 30 26.96 -32.49 15.29
N ILE A 31 26.91 -32.37 16.62
CA ILE A 31 25.74 -31.84 17.34
C ILE A 31 25.47 -30.39 16.94
N LEU A 32 26.51 -29.55 16.89
CA LEU A 32 26.39 -28.15 16.49
C LEU A 32 25.87 -28.02 15.05
N ALA A 33 26.45 -28.78 14.11
CA ALA A 33 26.03 -28.77 12.71
C ALA A 33 24.58 -29.25 12.50
N ALA A 34 24.14 -30.29 13.22
CA ALA A 34 22.76 -30.76 13.16
C ALA A 34 21.79 -29.76 13.82
N SER A 35 22.21 -29.12 14.92
CA SER A 35 21.39 -28.15 15.65
C SER A 35 21.14 -26.86 14.86
N SER A 36 22.13 -26.38 14.09
CA SER A 36 21.98 -25.15 13.30
C SER A 36 20.97 -25.33 12.17
N GLN A 37 20.98 -26.48 11.48
CA GLN A 37 19.98 -26.81 10.46
C GLN A 37 18.58 -26.99 11.06
N ALA A 38 18.49 -27.60 12.24
CA ALA A 38 17.21 -27.73 12.94
C ALA A 38 16.64 -26.36 13.35
N ALA A 39 17.49 -25.45 13.83
CA ALA A 39 17.11 -24.09 14.18
C ALA A 39 16.62 -23.30 12.96
N ALA A 40 17.36 -23.34 11.85
CA ALA A 40 16.96 -22.67 10.61
C ALA A 40 15.61 -23.17 10.07
N ARG A 41 15.39 -24.50 10.08
CA ARG A 41 14.09 -25.09 9.70
C ARG A 41 12.96 -24.71 10.65
N ALA A 42 13.25 -24.57 11.95
CA ALA A 42 12.26 -24.13 12.93
C ALA A 42 11.88 -22.66 12.69
N GLN A 43 12.86 -21.79 12.40
CA GLN A 43 12.63 -20.40 12.02
C GLN A 43 11.79 -20.31 10.75
N GLN A 44 12.13 -21.05 9.70
CA GLN A 44 11.36 -21.07 8.45
C GLN A 44 9.90 -21.50 8.67
N ARG A 45 9.66 -22.54 9.47
CA ARG A 45 8.30 -22.98 9.80
C ARG A 45 7.53 -21.95 10.63
N ALA A 46 8.19 -21.28 11.56
CA ALA A 46 7.59 -20.22 12.35
C ALA A 46 7.17 -19.04 11.45
N THR A 47 8.07 -18.59 10.57
CA THR A 47 7.76 -17.53 9.59
C THR A 47 6.63 -17.94 8.65
N GLN A 48 6.62 -19.17 8.13
CA GLN A 48 5.52 -19.68 7.28
C GLN A 48 4.18 -19.71 8.02
N GLY A 49 4.19 -20.10 9.30
CA GLY A 49 3.00 -20.08 10.15
C GLY A 49 2.46 -18.67 10.36
N LEU A 50 3.36 -17.71 10.66
CA LEU A 50 3.01 -16.30 10.78
C LEU A 50 2.41 -15.77 9.47
N ILE A 51 3.07 -15.98 8.33
CA ILE A 51 2.58 -15.53 7.01
C ILE A 51 1.19 -16.13 6.72
N SER A 52 0.99 -17.42 6.96
CA SER A 52 -0.31 -18.09 6.71
C SER A 52 -1.43 -17.51 7.57
N LYS A 53 -1.11 -17.15 8.82
CA LYS A 53 -2.04 -16.47 9.73
C LYS A 53 -2.38 -15.07 9.21
N LEU A 54 -1.37 -14.29 8.85
CA LEU A 54 -1.56 -12.93 8.31
C LEU A 54 -2.33 -12.94 6.98
N GLU A 55 -2.09 -13.91 6.11
CA GLU A 55 -2.83 -14.08 4.86
C GLU A 55 -4.32 -14.33 5.12
N SER A 56 -4.64 -15.19 6.09
CA SER A 56 -6.04 -15.46 6.47
C SER A 56 -6.74 -14.18 6.96
N GLY A 57 -6.09 -13.42 7.84
CA GLY A 57 -6.67 -12.16 8.32
C GLY A 57 -6.77 -11.07 7.25
N LEU A 58 -5.80 -11.01 6.34
CA LEU A 58 -5.85 -10.10 5.20
C LEU A 58 -7.02 -10.44 4.26
N LEU A 59 -7.26 -11.73 3.98
CA LEU A 59 -8.38 -12.17 3.16
C LEU A 59 -9.73 -11.81 3.79
N GLU A 60 -9.89 -12.01 5.10
CA GLU A 60 -11.10 -11.57 5.83
C GLU A 60 -11.33 -10.06 5.69
N ARG A 61 -10.26 -9.27 5.84
CA ARG A 61 -10.33 -7.81 5.67
C ARG A 61 -10.70 -7.41 4.24
N ILE A 62 -10.14 -8.06 3.23
CA ILE A 62 -10.47 -7.82 1.82
C ILE A 62 -11.92 -8.17 1.54
N GLU A 63 -12.40 -9.32 2.00
CA GLU A 63 -13.79 -9.72 1.84
C GLU A 63 -14.74 -8.69 2.46
N ALA A 64 -14.40 -8.20 3.66
CA ALA A 64 -15.15 -7.14 4.33
C ALA A 64 -15.16 -5.84 3.49
N ILE A 65 -14.02 -5.40 2.94
CA ILE A 65 -13.95 -4.22 2.04
C ILE A 65 -14.79 -4.42 0.78
N MET A 66 -14.70 -5.60 0.18
CA MET A 66 -15.41 -5.93 -1.06
C MET A 66 -16.93 -6.02 -0.86
N SER A 67 -17.38 -6.33 0.35
CA SER A 67 -18.80 -6.35 0.73
C SER A 67 -19.43 -4.95 0.78
N VAL A 68 -18.62 -3.90 1.01
CA VAL A 68 -19.11 -2.52 1.09
C VAL A 68 -19.49 -2.04 -0.32
N PRO A 69 -20.71 -1.53 -0.54
CA PRO A 69 -21.10 -0.98 -1.83
C PRO A 69 -20.33 0.30 -2.11
N ILE A 70 -19.94 0.51 -3.37
CA ILE A 70 -19.24 1.73 -3.79
C ILE A 70 -20.02 2.50 -4.85
N THR A 71 -20.04 3.82 -4.73
CA THR A 71 -20.64 4.72 -5.71
C THR A 71 -19.53 5.52 -6.40
N PRO A 72 -19.33 5.38 -7.71
CA PRO A 72 -18.34 6.18 -8.45
C PRO A 72 -18.67 7.67 -8.40
N ASN A 73 -17.67 8.51 -8.15
CA ASN A 73 -17.80 9.97 -8.19
C ASN A 73 -17.40 10.51 -9.58
N GLY A 74 -17.42 11.83 -9.74
CA GLY A 74 -17.07 12.49 -11.01
C GLY A 74 -15.64 12.20 -11.49
N ALA A 75 -14.67 12.05 -10.57
CA ALA A 75 -13.29 11.71 -10.93
C ALA A 75 -13.19 10.28 -11.48
N HIS A 76 -13.89 9.33 -10.87
CA HIS A 76 -13.97 7.95 -11.37
C HIS A 76 -14.62 7.88 -12.75
N GLN A 77 -15.70 8.64 -12.96
CA GLN A 77 -16.37 8.74 -14.27
C GLN A 77 -15.46 9.39 -15.33
N TYR A 78 -14.72 10.43 -14.94
CA TYR A 78 -13.75 11.10 -15.81
C TYR A 78 -12.62 10.17 -16.24
N LEU A 79 -12.05 9.42 -15.28
CA LEU A 79 -11.04 8.40 -15.55
C LEU A 79 -11.60 7.27 -16.43
N ALA A 80 -12.88 6.93 -16.27
CA ALA A 80 -13.52 5.86 -17.01
C ALA A 80 -13.90 6.24 -18.47
N ALA A 81 -13.94 7.53 -18.83
CA ALA A 81 -14.41 7.95 -20.15
C ALA A 81 -13.50 7.43 -21.30
N ALA A 82 -14.11 6.85 -22.34
CA ALA A 82 -13.39 6.26 -23.48
C ALA A 82 -13.02 7.28 -24.59
N PHE A 83 -13.81 8.34 -24.78
CA PHE A 83 -13.56 9.31 -25.85
C PHE A 83 -12.89 10.58 -25.30
N PRO A 84 -11.89 11.13 -26.00
CA PRO A 84 -11.40 12.48 -25.71
C PRO A 84 -12.58 13.43 -25.91
N VAL A 85 -13.01 14.09 -24.85
CA VAL A 85 -14.03 15.15 -24.96
C VAL A 85 -13.40 16.23 -25.85
N PRO A 86 -13.93 16.48 -27.07
CA PRO A 86 -13.35 17.49 -27.93
C PRO A 86 -13.50 18.84 -27.24
N ASN A 87 -12.38 19.47 -26.96
CA ASN A 87 -12.24 20.85 -26.53
C ASN A 87 -12.80 21.87 -27.56
N THR A 88 -13.36 21.40 -28.68
CA THR A 88 -13.86 22.18 -29.80
C THR A 88 -15.36 22.04 -30.10
N LEU A 89 -16.12 21.20 -29.36
CA LEU A 89 -17.59 21.21 -29.46
C LEU A 89 -18.15 22.37 -28.65
N SER A 90 -17.99 23.58 -29.21
CA SER A 90 -18.64 24.80 -28.76
C SER A 90 -20.17 24.58 -28.72
N GLY A 91 -20.72 24.38 -27.52
CA GLY A 91 -22.16 24.41 -27.27
C GLY A 91 -22.90 23.07 -27.17
N ALA A 92 -22.24 21.92 -27.38
CA ALA A 92 -22.84 20.61 -27.11
C ALA A 92 -22.19 19.98 -25.88
N ALA A 93 -22.76 20.24 -24.71
CA ALA A 93 -22.44 19.48 -23.50
C ALA A 93 -22.80 18.01 -23.74
N LEU A 94 -21.83 17.19 -24.13
CA LEU A 94 -22.00 15.76 -23.97
C LEU A 94 -22.12 15.50 -22.46
N PRO A 95 -23.15 14.74 -22.02
CA PRO A 95 -23.33 14.45 -20.61
C PRO A 95 -22.04 13.89 -20.04
N TRP A 96 -21.55 14.49 -18.95
CA TRP A 96 -20.72 13.75 -18.02
C TRP A 96 -21.47 12.44 -17.71
N GLY A 97 -20.88 11.29 -18.07
CA GLY A 97 -21.56 10.00 -17.98
C GLY A 97 -22.31 9.58 -19.25
N LEU A 98 -21.57 9.20 -20.30
CA LEU A 98 -22.02 8.05 -21.10
C LEU A 98 -21.49 6.77 -20.44
N PRO A 99 -22.31 5.71 -20.31
CA PRO A 99 -22.11 4.67 -19.32
C PRO A 99 -20.92 3.80 -19.70
N SER A 100 -19.83 3.95 -18.95
CA SER A 100 -19.16 2.77 -18.45
C SER A 100 -19.32 2.77 -16.93
N ASP A 101 -20.57 2.64 -16.47
CA ASP A 101 -20.88 2.46 -15.05
C ASP A 101 -20.04 1.33 -14.47
N GLN A 102 -19.78 0.29 -15.28
CA GLN A 102 -18.87 -0.77 -14.91
C GLN A 102 -17.41 -0.31 -14.74
N ARG A 103 -16.80 0.38 -15.71
CA ARG A 103 -15.39 0.80 -15.58
C ARG A 103 -15.21 1.83 -14.46
N ALA A 104 -16.16 2.76 -14.32
CA ALA A 104 -16.14 3.73 -13.23
C ALA A 104 -16.25 3.02 -11.87
N TYR A 105 -17.06 1.98 -11.78
CA TYR A 105 -17.14 1.11 -10.60
C TYR A 105 -15.83 0.36 -10.33
N VAL A 106 -15.19 -0.20 -11.37
CA VAL A 106 -13.88 -0.84 -11.25
C VAL A 106 -12.85 0.15 -10.70
N ILE A 107 -12.76 1.35 -11.27
CA ILE A 107 -11.81 2.39 -10.81
C ILE A 107 -12.13 2.85 -9.39
N ALA A 108 -13.41 3.03 -9.06
CA ALA A 108 -13.81 3.37 -7.70
C ALA A 108 -13.42 2.25 -6.72
N ARG A 109 -13.52 0.98 -7.13
CA ARG A 109 -13.07 -0.15 -6.32
C ARG A 109 -11.55 -0.17 -6.12
N PHE A 110 -10.77 0.22 -7.13
CA PHE A 110 -9.33 0.43 -6.96
C PHE A 110 -9.02 1.53 -5.95
N ASP A 111 -9.74 2.65 -6.03
CA ASP A 111 -9.61 3.76 -5.07
C ASP A 111 -9.94 3.32 -3.64
N GLN A 112 -11.03 2.57 -3.48
CA GLN A 112 -11.42 2.00 -2.20
C GLN A 112 -10.39 1.02 -1.65
N MET A 113 -9.88 0.09 -2.47
CA MET A 113 -8.85 -0.81 -1.99
C MET A 113 -7.57 -0.07 -1.64
N LYS A 114 -7.16 0.93 -2.43
CA LYS A 114 -5.95 1.72 -2.16
C LYS A 114 -6.04 2.41 -0.80
N ARG A 115 -7.17 3.09 -0.56
CA ARG A 115 -7.36 3.90 0.65
C ARG A 115 -7.58 3.06 1.92
N GLU A 116 -8.27 1.92 1.82
CA GLU A 116 -8.56 1.07 2.99
C GLU A 116 -7.45 0.06 3.28
N LEU A 117 -6.62 -0.25 2.28
CA LEU A 117 -5.43 -1.12 2.38
C LEU A 117 -4.22 -0.43 1.73
N PRO A 118 -3.73 0.69 2.31
CA PRO A 118 -2.41 1.21 1.96
C PRO A 118 -1.34 0.15 2.22
N ASP A 119 -0.38 0.03 1.32
CA ASP A 119 0.71 -0.95 1.41
C ASP A 119 1.94 -0.41 2.13
N VAL A 120 2.15 0.91 2.07
CA VAL A 120 3.30 1.59 2.64
C VAL A 120 2.94 3.03 2.99
N PHE A 121 3.69 3.61 3.92
CA PHE A 121 3.69 5.04 4.18
C PHE A 121 5.12 5.57 4.28
N PHE A 122 5.25 6.90 4.29
CA PHE A 122 6.49 7.57 4.62
C PHE A 122 6.21 8.89 5.33
N VAL A 123 7.19 9.37 6.09
CA VAL A 123 7.13 10.70 6.72
C VAL A 123 7.31 11.77 5.65
N ASP A 124 6.33 12.66 5.51
CA ASP A 124 6.35 13.73 4.54
C ASP A 124 7.57 14.65 4.76
N PRO A 125 8.47 14.82 3.76
CA PRO A 125 9.59 15.76 3.85
C PRO A 125 9.14 17.21 4.13
N ALA A 126 7.92 17.58 3.75
CA ALA A 126 7.36 18.88 4.09
C ALA A 126 7.10 19.00 5.61
N PHE A 127 6.77 17.91 6.30
CA PHE A 127 6.60 17.89 7.75
C PHE A 127 7.93 18.02 8.49
N THR A 128 8.97 17.31 8.05
CA THR A 128 10.30 17.39 8.66
C THR A 128 10.95 18.75 8.46
N SER A 129 10.70 19.41 7.31
CA SER A 129 11.14 20.79 7.04
C SER A 129 10.28 21.88 7.70
N GLY A 130 9.15 21.51 8.32
CA GLY A 130 8.21 22.44 8.95
C GLY A 130 7.34 23.25 7.99
N SER A 131 7.29 22.87 6.71
CA SER A 131 6.47 23.51 5.67
C SER A 131 5.04 22.95 5.57
N ASN A 132 4.82 21.70 5.97
CA ASN A 132 3.50 21.10 6.23
C ASN A 132 3.38 20.80 7.73
N THR A 133 2.32 21.28 8.38
CA THR A 133 2.11 21.05 9.82
C THR A 133 0.92 20.15 10.14
N ASN A 134 0.14 19.74 9.14
CA ASN A 134 -1.18 19.14 9.38
C ASN A 134 -1.13 17.62 9.31
N TYR A 135 -0.48 17.05 8.30
CA TYR A 135 -0.39 15.60 8.14
C TYR A 135 1.07 15.18 7.97
N PRO A 136 1.66 14.48 8.97
CA PRO A 136 3.07 14.09 8.89
C PRO A 136 3.32 12.88 8.00
N LEU A 137 2.30 12.08 7.70
CA LEU A 137 2.43 10.83 6.96
C LEU A 137 1.75 10.93 5.60
N ASN A 138 2.38 10.30 4.60
CA ASN A 138 1.81 10.10 3.28
C ASN A 138 1.82 8.62 2.91
N PHE A 139 0.66 8.09 2.51
CA PHE A 139 0.40 6.69 2.17
C PHE A 139 0.39 6.47 0.66
N THR A 140 1.37 7.08 -0.03
CA THR A 140 1.48 7.11 -1.50
C THR A 140 0.35 7.90 -2.19
N GLY A 141 -0.17 8.92 -1.53
CA GLY A 141 -1.12 9.87 -2.08
C GLY A 141 -0.48 10.83 -3.07
N LEU A 142 -1.16 11.03 -4.20
CA LEU A 142 -0.78 12.00 -5.22
C LEU A 142 -1.90 13.04 -5.37
N PRO A 143 -1.57 14.29 -5.75
CA PRO A 143 -2.56 15.34 -5.91
C PRO A 143 -3.43 15.07 -7.14
N TYR A 144 -4.74 15.28 -7.01
CA TYR A 144 -5.71 15.20 -8.08
C TYR A 144 -6.29 16.59 -8.44
N PRO A 145 -6.34 16.98 -9.73
CA PRO A 145 -5.73 16.30 -10.87
C PRO A 145 -4.19 16.35 -10.79
N PRO A 146 -3.48 15.46 -11.53
CA PRO A 146 -2.01 15.37 -11.46
C PRO A 146 -1.33 16.71 -11.69
N GLY A 147 -0.36 17.05 -10.82
CA GLY A 147 0.40 18.29 -10.90
C GLY A 147 -0.31 19.52 -10.35
N ASN A 148 -1.54 19.39 -9.84
CA ASN A 148 -2.23 20.48 -9.14
C ASN A 148 -1.78 20.54 -7.67
N THR A 149 -0.67 21.24 -7.42
CA THR A 149 -0.19 21.54 -6.06
C THR A 149 -0.74 22.86 -5.52
N SER A 150 -1.45 23.63 -6.35
CA SER A 150 -1.97 24.97 -6.00
C SER A 150 -3.14 24.90 -5.01
N ASP A 151 -3.87 23.78 -5.01
CA ASP A 151 -4.95 23.51 -4.06
C ASP A 151 -4.45 22.97 -2.71
N GLY A 152 -3.14 22.81 -2.53
CA GLY A 152 -2.54 22.35 -1.27
C GLY A 152 -3.09 21.00 -0.82
N LEU A 153 -3.45 20.89 0.47
CA LEU A 153 -3.97 19.65 1.07
C LEU A 153 -5.24 19.13 0.38
N TYR A 154 -6.06 20.01 -0.21
CA TYR A 154 -7.33 19.64 -0.82
C TYR A 154 -7.18 18.79 -2.08
N ALA A 155 -6.01 18.81 -2.72
CA ALA A 155 -5.72 17.96 -3.87
C ALA A 155 -5.50 16.48 -3.49
N TYR A 156 -5.25 16.19 -2.21
CA TYR A 156 -4.88 14.85 -1.74
C TYR A 156 -6.06 14.12 -1.07
N VAL A 157 -7.24 14.71 -1.10
CA VAL A 157 -8.44 14.22 -0.40
C VAL A 157 -9.05 13.03 -1.16
N LEU A 158 -9.51 12.05 -0.39
CA LEU A 158 -10.13 10.82 -0.89
C LEU A 158 -11.66 10.81 -0.64
N PRO A 159 -12.47 10.05 -1.41
CA PRO A 159 -12.11 9.35 -2.65
C PRO A 159 -11.55 10.31 -3.72
N LEU A 160 -10.81 9.81 -4.70
CA LEU A 160 -10.10 10.65 -5.68
C LEU A 160 -10.98 11.77 -6.25
N GLY A 161 -10.42 12.98 -6.32
CA GLY A 161 -11.12 14.17 -6.82
C GLY A 161 -12.27 14.67 -5.95
N ASN A 162 -12.40 14.14 -4.73
CA ASN A 162 -13.11 14.83 -3.67
C ASN A 162 -12.27 16.03 -3.20
N THR A 163 -12.93 17.08 -2.73
CA THR A 163 -12.26 18.28 -2.20
C THR A 163 -12.98 18.67 -0.92
N VAL A 164 -12.26 18.93 0.17
CA VAL A 164 -12.91 19.49 1.36
C VAL A 164 -13.22 20.96 1.10
N GLY A 165 -14.45 21.39 1.40
CA GLY A 165 -14.87 22.76 1.20
C GLY A 165 -14.02 23.71 2.04
N ARG A 166 -13.27 24.60 1.40
CA ARG A 166 -12.51 25.67 2.08
C ARG A 166 -13.46 26.49 2.95
N PRO A 167 -13.20 26.66 4.27
CA PRO A 167 -13.99 27.57 5.11
C PRO A 167 -14.00 28.98 4.50
N GLY A 168 -15.20 29.50 4.18
CA GLY A 168 -15.39 30.83 3.61
C GLY A 168 -15.15 30.98 2.11
N SER A 169 -14.73 29.92 1.41
CA SER A 169 -14.81 29.90 -0.05
C SER A 169 -16.17 29.34 -0.43
N ALA A 170 -16.93 30.05 -1.27
CA ALA A 170 -18.10 29.49 -1.97
C ALA A 170 -17.69 28.41 -3.00
N TYR A 171 -16.66 27.62 -2.69
CA TYR A 171 -16.36 26.39 -3.39
C TYR A 171 -17.34 25.35 -2.87
N GLN A 172 -18.52 25.37 -3.50
CA GLN A 172 -19.43 24.24 -3.49
C GLN A 172 -18.62 22.98 -3.89
N PRO A 173 -18.87 21.79 -3.30
CA PRO A 173 -18.36 20.54 -3.86
C PRO A 173 -18.71 20.58 -5.35
N TYR A 174 -17.73 20.49 -6.27
CA TYR A 174 -17.86 20.87 -7.68
C TYR A 174 -19.25 20.61 -8.29
N TYR A 175 -20.16 21.55 -8.04
CA TYR A 175 -21.55 21.62 -8.47
C TYR A 175 -21.68 23.08 -8.89
N ALA A 176 -21.85 23.23 -10.21
CA ALA A 176 -22.12 24.44 -10.99
C ALA A 176 -21.94 25.82 -10.31
N PRO A 177 -21.05 26.70 -10.81
CA PRO A 177 -20.98 28.07 -10.31
C PRO A 177 -22.25 28.87 -10.67
N THR A 178 -22.95 29.35 -9.66
CA THR A 178 -24.03 30.34 -9.77
C THR A 178 -23.46 31.76 -9.67
N SER A 179 -22.97 32.33 -10.78
CA SER A 179 -23.07 33.75 -11.15
C SER A 179 -22.00 34.13 -12.19
N ALA A 180 -22.41 34.86 -13.22
CA ALA A 180 -21.56 35.32 -14.31
C ALA A 180 -20.84 36.64 -13.97
N PRO A 181 -19.54 36.80 -14.27
CA PRO A 181 -18.94 38.11 -14.43
C PRO A 181 -18.77 38.45 -15.92
N SER A 182 -19.16 39.68 -16.26
CA SER A 182 -18.93 40.30 -17.55
C SER A 182 -17.48 40.78 -17.68
N SER A 183 -16.80 40.34 -18.75
CA SER A 183 -15.60 40.90 -19.46
C SER A 183 -14.22 40.21 -19.30
N PRO A 184 -13.41 40.09 -20.40
CA PRO A 184 -12.05 39.50 -20.45
C PRO A 184 -10.94 40.61 -20.47
N PRO A 185 -9.59 40.35 -20.55
CA PRO A 185 -8.86 39.11 -20.88
C PRO A 185 -7.61 38.76 -20.00
N TRP A 186 -7.09 37.54 -20.22
CA TRP A 186 -5.71 37.03 -20.06
C TRP A 186 -5.44 35.86 -19.08
N THR A 187 -4.81 34.82 -19.66
CA THR A 187 -4.14 33.61 -19.13
C THR A 187 -5.02 32.35 -18.87
N PRO A 188 -4.67 31.18 -19.45
CA PRO A 188 -5.47 29.97 -19.34
C PRO A 188 -5.13 29.20 -18.06
N ALA A 189 -5.90 29.43 -17.01
CA ALA A 189 -6.03 28.47 -15.91
C ALA A 189 -7.00 27.36 -16.33
N PHE A 190 -6.66 26.11 -16.02
CA PHE A 190 -7.48 24.92 -16.27
C PHE A 190 -8.82 25.01 -15.51
N THR A 191 -9.83 25.61 -16.14
CA THR A 191 -11.24 25.48 -15.73
C THR A 191 -11.82 24.26 -16.43
N GLY A 192 -12.12 23.19 -15.67
CA GLY A 192 -12.82 22.03 -16.19
C GLY A 192 -14.21 22.40 -16.77
N PRO A 193 -14.66 21.78 -17.88
CA PRO A 193 -15.88 22.19 -18.58
C PRO A 193 -17.13 21.47 -18.04
N GLY A 194 -18.04 22.20 -17.41
CA GLY A 194 -19.30 21.64 -16.91
C GLY A 194 -20.29 22.70 -16.47
N GLY A 195 -20.56 23.68 -17.33
CA GLY A 195 -21.69 24.60 -17.15
C GLY A 195 -22.67 24.41 -18.29
N TYR A 196 -23.79 23.73 -18.06
CA TYR A 196 -25.04 24.10 -18.71
C TYR A 196 -26.24 23.82 -17.81
N TRP A 197 -27.09 24.83 -17.76
CA TRP A 197 -28.35 24.94 -17.06
C TRP A 197 -29.40 24.05 -17.69
N GLY A 198 -30.03 23.19 -16.90
CA GLY A 198 -31.23 22.43 -17.27
C GLY A 198 -32.03 22.09 -16.02
N PRO A 199 -33.35 22.36 -15.97
CA PRO A 199 -34.18 22.18 -14.79
C PRO A 199 -34.44 20.67 -14.61
N GLY A 200 -33.56 20.00 -13.89
CA GLY A 200 -33.67 18.55 -13.70
C GLY A 200 -32.45 17.99 -13.00
N GLY A 201 -32.17 18.47 -11.80
CA GLY A 201 -31.22 17.81 -10.92
C GLY A 201 -31.75 16.43 -10.54
N TYR A 202 -30.88 15.43 -10.56
CA TYR A 202 -31.06 14.24 -9.73
C TYR A 202 -30.92 14.69 -8.26
N SER A 203 -32.00 15.25 -7.73
CA SER A 203 -32.20 15.40 -6.30
C SER A 203 -32.41 14.00 -5.71
N ASP A 204 -31.66 13.68 -4.66
CA ASP A 204 -32.10 12.70 -3.67
C ASP A 204 -33.61 12.94 -3.39
N PRO A 205 -34.50 11.93 -3.56
CA PRO A 205 -35.94 12.10 -3.40
C PRO A 205 -36.37 12.54 -1.99
N ARG A 206 -35.43 12.67 -1.03
CA ARG A 206 -35.70 13.18 0.32
C ARG A 206 -35.35 14.66 0.51
N LEU A 207 -34.70 15.31 -0.46
CA LEU A 207 -34.28 16.70 -0.34
C LEU A 207 -35.08 17.59 -1.29
N ASN A 208 -35.97 18.37 -0.67
CA ASN A 208 -36.92 19.26 -1.34
C ASN A 208 -36.16 20.40 -2.07
N PRO A 209 -36.35 20.59 -3.39
CA PRO A 209 -35.55 21.51 -4.21
C PRO A 209 -36.03 22.97 -4.07
N GLY A 210 -35.94 23.50 -2.85
CA GLY A 210 -36.35 24.88 -2.54
C GLY A 210 -35.97 25.38 -1.15
N SER A 211 -35.41 24.54 -0.27
CA SER A 211 -34.85 25.01 0.99
C SER A 211 -33.42 25.48 0.77
N ASN A 212 -33.18 26.79 0.82
CA ASN A 212 -31.91 27.34 1.27
C ASN A 212 -31.68 26.82 2.70
N LEU A 213 -31.14 25.62 2.82
CA LEU A 213 -30.64 25.14 4.08
C LEU A 213 -29.40 25.99 4.40
N PRO A 214 -29.28 26.54 5.62
CA PRO A 214 -28.03 27.14 6.04
C PRO A 214 -26.92 26.14 5.76
N TYR A 215 -25.86 26.58 5.07
CA TYR A 215 -24.62 25.83 4.95
C TYR A 215 -24.24 25.39 6.36
N ASN A 216 -24.43 24.09 6.64
CA ASN A 216 -23.98 23.49 7.87
C ASN A 216 -22.53 23.07 7.59
N PRO A 217 -21.52 23.77 8.13
CA PRO A 217 -20.12 23.38 7.96
C PRO A 217 -19.86 21.94 8.41
N ASN A 218 -20.74 21.38 9.24
CA ASN A 218 -20.69 19.99 9.72
C ASN A 218 -21.31 18.97 8.73
N GLN A 219 -21.69 19.37 7.51
CA GLN A 219 -22.38 18.51 6.52
C GLN A 219 -21.81 18.59 5.09
N SER A 220 -20.69 19.31 4.87
CA SER A 220 -19.94 19.03 3.64
C SER A 220 -19.41 17.61 3.79
N PRO A 221 -19.62 16.70 2.81
CA PRO A 221 -19.03 15.36 2.89
C PRO A 221 -17.53 15.55 2.96
N MET A 222 -16.99 15.46 4.17
CA MET A 222 -15.57 15.53 4.43
C MET A 222 -14.94 14.38 3.64
N GLY A 223 -13.68 14.52 3.25
CA GLY A 223 -12.97 13.40 2.66
C GLY A 223 -13.16 12.13 3.50
N GLU A 224 -13.13 10.96 2.88
CA GLU A 224 -13.04 9.71 3.63
C GLU A 224 -11.59 9.41 4.05
N GLY A 225 -10.65 10.21 3.55
CA GLY A 225 -9.22 10.10 3.81
C GLY A 225 -8.41 11.19 3.13
N ILE A 226 -7.09 11.11 3.32
CA ILE A 226 -6.13 12.04 2.74
C ILE A 226 -4.80 11.31 2.49
N PHE A 227 -4.01 11.81 1.54
CA PHE A 227 -2.66 11.31 1.23
C PHE A 227 -2.61 9.80 0.99
N GLY A 228 -3.63 9.22 0.35
CA GLY A 228 -3.62 7.82 -0.10
C GLY A 228 -4.17 6.79 0.90
N ALA A 229 -4.57 7.19 2.10
CA ALA A 229 -5.26 6.32 3.06
C ALA A 229 -6.58 6.92 3.56
N SER A 230 -7.55 6.07 3.90
CA SER A 230 -8.74 6.47 4.64
C SER A 230 -8.35 6.92 6.05
N TYR A 231 -9.13 7.80 6.68
CA TYR A 231 -8.87 8.22 8.07
C TYR A 231 -8.88 7.02 9.02
N ALA A 232 -9.74 6.04 8.75
CA ALA A 232 -9.78 4.78 9.48
C ALA A 232 -8.51 3.94 9.32
N ALA A 233 -7.93 3.86 8.11
CA ALA A 233 -6.69 3.13 7.87
C ALA A 233 -5.48 3.84 8.47
N ALA A 234 -5.38 5.16 8.32
CA ALA A 234 -4.30 5.98 8.88
C ALA A 234 -4.35 6.02 10.43
N GLY A 235 -5.55 5.99 11.00
CA GLY A 235 -5.77 6.07 12.44
C GLY A 235 -5.10 4.96 13.25
N GLY A 236 -4.89 3.77 12.66
CA GLY A 236 -4.13 2.70 13.30
C GLY A 236 -2.67 3.08 13.57
N ILE A 237 -2.03 3.78 12.62
CA ILE A 237 -0.66 4.27 12.77
C ILE A 237 -0.63 5.44 13.77
N TYR A 238 -1.53 6.42 13.64
CA TYR A 238 -1.57 7.56 14.56
C TYR A 238 -1.80 7.13 16.02
N LYS A 239 -2.66 6.14 16.25
CA LYS A 239 -2.85 5.53 17.56
C LYS A 239 -1.53 4.98 18.13
N ASN A 240 -0.77 4.22 17.35
CA ASN A 240 0.50 3.63 17.80
C ASN A 240 1.58 4.68 18.03
N LEU A 241 1.61 5.75 17.24
CA LEU A 241 2.49 6.90 17.48
C LEU A 241 2.20 7.62 18.80
N GLY A 242 0.99 7.44 19.36
CA GLY A 242 0.57 7.99 20.65
C GLY A 242 -0.37 9.18 20.54
N TYR A 243 -0.99 9.40 19.37
CA TYR A 243 -1.98 10.48 19.20
C TYR A 243 -3.11 10.36 20.23
N GLN A 244 -3.72 11.49 20.55
CA GLN A 244 -4.99 11.50 21.27
C GLN A 244 -6.10 10.92 20.39
N PRO A 245 -7.18 10.35 20.98
CA PRO A 245 -8.30 9.81 20.22
C PRO A 245 -8.90 10.76 19.19
N THR A 246 -8.86 12.07 19.47
CA THR A 246 -9.30 13.16 18.58
C THR A 246 -8.48 13.29 17.30
N GLY A 247 -7.27 12.71 17.23
CA GLY A 247 -6.47 12.71 16.00
C GLY A 247 -6.56 11.43 15.19
N TYR A 248 -7.54 10.56 15.46
CA TYR A 248 -7.81 9.36 14.67
C TYR A 248 -9.27 8.87 14.78
N ASP A 249 -10.21 9.72 15.17
CA ASP A 249 -11.62 9.34 15.32
C ASP A 249 -12.44 9.53 14.03
N GLY A 250 -11.84 10.10 12.98
CA GLY A 250 -12.47 10.35 11.69
C GLY A 250 -13.43 11.54 11.70
N THR A 251 -13.37 12.40 12.72
CA THR A 251 -14.22 13.58 12.88
C THR A 251 -13.37 14.84 12.94
N ASP A 252 -13.82 15.91 12.30
CA ASP A 252 -13.26 17.26 12.51
C ASP A 252 -13.76 17.78 13.87
N ASN A 253 -12.92 17.64 14.90
CA ASN A 253 -13.27 18.01 16.26
C ASN A 253 -13.19 19.53 16.49
N ASN A 254 -12.44 20.26 15.67
CA ASN A 254 -12.20 21.69 15.87
C ASN A 254 -12.92 22.61 14.85
N GLY A 255 -13.59 22.03 13.85
CA GLY A 255 -14.40 22.70 12.84
C GLY A 255 -13.60 23.45 11.76
N ASN A 256 -12.32 23.11 11.55
CA ASN A 256 -11.46 23.80 10.58
C ASN A 256 -11.54 23.19 9.16
N GLY A 257 -12.30 22.11 8.97
CA GLY A 257 -12.44 21.40 7.71
C GLY A 257 -11.30 20.43 7.41
N LEU A 258 -10.44 20.14 8.37
CA LEU A 258 -9.46 19.05 8.35
C LEU A 258 -9.93 18.01 9.37
N VAL A 259 -9.61 16.75 9.09
CA VAL A 259 -10.02 15.63 9.95
C VAL A 259 -8.76 14.94 10.42
N ASP A 260 -8.66 14.66 11.71
CA ASP A 260 -7.57 13.91 12.30
C ASP A 260 -6.19 14.53 11.99
N GLU A 261 -6.11 15.86 11.83
CA GLU A 261 -4.82 16.51 11.61
C GLU A 261 -4.00 16.58 12.90
N TRP A 262 -2.72 16.92 12.75
CA TRP A 262 -1.74 17.06 13.83
C TRP A 262 -2.29 17.79 15.04
N ALA A 263 -2.98 18.93 14.84
CA ALA A 263 -3.52 19.75 15.91
C ALA A 263 -4.55 19.00 16.77
N GLU A 264 -5.38 18.14 16.17
CA GLU A 264 -6.35 17.31 16.90
C GLU A 264 -5.67 16.14 17.59
N GLY A 265 -4.64 15.58 16.95
CA GLY A 265 -3.83 14.49 17.49
C GLY A 265 -2.99 14.85 18.71
N ILE A 266 -2.44 16.07 18.76
CA ILE A 266 -1.68 16.53 19.92
C ILE A 266 -2.55 17.26 20.96
N GLY A 267 -3.68 17.84 20.53
CA GLY A 267 -4.56 18.64 21.37
C GLY A 267 -3.81 19.79 22.07
N ASN A 268 -3.98 19.90 23.38
CA ASN A 268 -3.28 20.89 24.22
C ASN A 268 -1.81 20.52 24.55
N ASP A 269 -1.23 19.57 23.81
CA ASP A 269 0.14 19.06 23.98
C ASP A 269 0.48 18.70 25.44
N PRO A 270 -0.17 17.66 25.99
CA PRO A 270 0.03 17.27 27.37
C PRO A 270 1.44 16.74 27.60
N ASP A 271 1.87 16.80 28.87
CA ASP A 271 3.03 16.02 29.30
C ASP A 271 2.62 14.54 29.39
N VAL A 272 3.36 13.68 28.70
CA VAL A 272 3.18 12.22 28.70
C VAL A 272 4.42 11.55 29.25
N GLU A 273 4.27 10.37 29.85
CA GLU A 273 5.42 9.53 30.21
C GLU A 273 6.21 9.18 28.94
N ASP A 274 7.55 9.19 29.02
CA ASP A 274 8.42 8.75 27.92
C ASP A 274 8.55 7.21 27.97
N PRO A 275 7.78 6.44 27.16
CA PRO A 275 7.87 4.98 27.15
C PRO A 275 9.22 4.47 26.65
N ASP A 276 9.94 5.29 25.88
CA ASP A 276 11.21 4.91 25.26
C ASP A 276 12.40 5.15 26.22
N ASN A 277 12.19 5.84 27.35
CA ASN A 277 13.20 6.11 28.38
C ASN A 277 12.60 6.01 29.81
N PRO A 278 12.40 4.79 30.34
CA PRO A 278 11.78 4.59 31.65
C PRO A 278 12.70 5.08 32.80
N GLY A 279 12.24 6.07 33.58
CA GLY A 279 12.98 6.65 34.71
C GLY A 279 12.18 7.64 35.57
N ILE A 280 12.68 8.01 36.75
CA ILE A 280 11.96 8.93 37.67
C ILE A 280 12.02 10.36 37.10
N ASN A 281 10.85 10.94 36.77
CA ASN A 281 10.62 12.25 36.12
C ASN A 281 10.94 12.32 34.61
N ASN A 282 10.51 11.32 33.84
CA ASN A 282 10.71 11.21 32.40
C ASN A 282 9.54 11.74 31.54
N THR A 283 8.82 12.78 31.98
CA THR A 283 7.72 13.31 31.16
C THR A 283 8.25 14.17 30.02
N ILE A 284 7.66 14.01 28.84
CA ILE A 284 7.96 14.78 27.63
C ILE A 284 6.67 15.32 27.02
N LYS A 285 6.75 16.34 26.17
CA LYS A 285 5.58 16.77 25.41
C LYS A 285 5.17 15.70 24.41
N LEU A 286 3.87 15.47 24.26
CA LEU A 286 3.36 14.51 23.29
C LEU A 286 3.86 14.82 21.87
N SER A 287 3.87 16.11 21.50
CA SER A 287 4.43 16.56 20.22
C SER A 287 5.90 16.21 20.05
N GLN A 288 6.69 16.21 21.12
CA GLN A 288 8.10 15.85 21.11
C GLN A 288 8.29 14.33 21.00
N LEU A 289 7.47 13.54 21.70
CA LEU A 289 7.46 12.08 21.57
C LEU A 289 7.20 11.67 20.12
N ILE A 290 6.12 12.17 19.53
CA ILE A 290 5.72 11.83 18.16
C ILE A 290 6.80 12.28 17.16
N ARG A 291 7.35 13.50 17.30
CA ARG A 291 8.44 13.95 16.41
C ARG A 291 9.71 13.11 16.52
N ARG A 292 10.06 12.64 17.72
CA ARG A 292 11.21 11.74 17.92
C ARG A 292 10.96 10.40 17.23
N ARG A 293 9.78 9.82 17.42
CA ARG A 293 9.33 8.60 16.76
C ARG A 293 9.40 8.70 15.24
N LEU A 294 8.75 9.71 14.67
CA LEU A 294 8.81 10.00 13.23
C LEU A 294 10.24 10.25 12.71
N GLY A 295 11.16 10.75 13.56
CA GLY A 295 12.56 10.93 13.22
C GLY A 295 13.39 9.64 13.24
N ASN A 296 12.96 8.65 14.02
CA ASN A 296 13.58 7.32 14.08
C ASN A 296 13.10 6.40 12.95
N HIS A 297 11.86 6.61 12.48
CA HIS A 297 11.20 5.83 11.44
C HIS A 297 12.09 5.55 10.23
N ARG A 298 12.12 4.29 9.82
CA ARG A 298 12.85 3.76 8.66
C ARG A 298 11.87 3.28 7.61
N HIS A 299 12.15 3.59 6.35
CA HIS A 299 11.26 3.14 5.29
C HIS A 299 11.26 1.62 5.08
N LYS A 300 12.31 0.93 5.52
CA LYS A 300 12.40 -0.54 5.47
C LYS A 300 11.30 -1.22 6.30
N THR A 301 10.85 -0.60 7.39
CA THR A 301 9.87 -1.14 8.34
C THR A 301 8.43 -0.73 7.99
N ALA A 302 8.27 0.39 7.28
CA ALA A 302 6.98 1.00 6.92
C ALA A 302 5.90 0.06 6.35
N ARG A 303 6.28 -0.91 5.51
CA ARG A 303 5.33 -1.89 4.94
C ARG A 303 4.81 -2.88 5.99
N SER A 304 5.68 -3.27 6.93
CA SER A 304 5.32 -4.16 8.02
C SER A 304 4.46 -3.46 9.07
N GLU A 305 4.82 -2.23 9.42
CA GLU A 305 4.05 -1.38 10.34
C GLU A 305 2.65 -1.11 9.78
N MET A 306 2.55 -0.83 8.48
CA MET A 306 1.26 -0.63 7.82
C MET A 306 0.39 -1.89 7.89
N LEU A 307 0.99 -3.07 7.63
CA LEU A 307 0.28 -4.34 7.75
C LEU A 307 -0.20 -4.59 9.19
N TYR A 308 0.64 -4.32 10.18
CA TYR A 308 0.26 -4.41 11.60
C TYR A 308 -0.90 -3.46 11.92
N ALA A 309 -0.79 -2.19 11.53
CA ALA A 309 -1.82 -1.20 11.81
C ALA A 309 -3.17 -1.56 11.18
N LEU A 310 -3.16 -2.17 9.98
CA LEU A 310 -4.38 -2.65 9.34
C LEU A 310 -4.98 -3.85 10.04
N LEU A 311 -4.18 -4.86 10.40
CA LEU A 311 -4.73 -6.12 10.90
C LEU A 311 -5.03 -6.12 12.40
N VAL A 312 -4.24 -5.39 13.19
CA VAL A 312 -4.34 -5.37 14.66
C VAL A 312 -5.00 -4.09 15.15
N GLU A 313 -4.64 -2.94 14.59
CA GLU A 313 -5.15 -1.63 15.02
C GLU A 313 -6.28 -1.10 14.13
N GLY A 314 -6.81 -1.94 13.25
CA GLY A 314 -7.84 -1.58 12.29
C GLY A 314 -9.02 -0.86 12.95
N ARG A 315 -9.34 0.34 12.44
CA ARG A 315 -10.48 1.16 12.87
C ARG A 315 -11.57 1.22 11.80
N GLY A 316 -12.70 1.82 12.15
CA GLY A 316 -13.82 2.04 11.25
C GLY A 316 -14.76 0.83 11.11
N PRO A 317 -15.58 0.77 10.05
CA PRO A 317 -16.62 -0.25 9.85
C PRO A 317 -16.09 -1.69 9.83
N LEU A 318 -14.80 -1.86 9.54
CA LEU A 318 -14.14 -3.14 9.36
C LEU A 318 -13.49 -3.67 10.66
N GLY A 319 -13.19 -2.78 11.61
CA GLY A 319 -12.53 -3.13 12.86
C GLY A 319 -11.13 -3.76 12.72
N SER A 320 -10.66 -4.36 13.79
CA SER A 320 -9.43 -5.16 13.87
C SER A 320 -9.72 -6.62 13.58
N VAL A 321 -8.85 -7.28 12.82
CA VAL A 321 -8.96 -8.72 12.53
C VAL A 321 -8.31 -9.55 13.63
N PHE A 322 -7.19 -9.05 14.17
CA PHE A 322 -6.46 -9.68 15.26
C PHE A 322 -6.39 -8.76 16.50
N SER A 323 -6.13 -9.38 17.64
CA SER A 323 -5.66 -8.68 18.85
C SER A 323 -4.13 -8.73 18.91
N ARG A 324 -3.51 -7.75 19.59
CA ARG A 324 -2.07 -7.78 19.90
C ARG A 324 -1.66 -9.05 20.66
N ASP A 325 -2.57 -9.59 21.48
CA ASP A 325 -2.35 -10.80 22.27
C ASP A 325 -2.28 -12.08 21.42
N ASP A 326 -2.72 -12.03 20.16
CA ASP A 326 -2.66 -13.19 19.26
C ASP A 326 -1.22 -13.47 18.78
N PHE A 327 -0.28 -12.55 19.04
CA PHE A 327 1.10 -12.63 18.56
C PHE A 327 2.09 -12.60 19.71
N THR A 328 3.20 -13.33 19.54
CA THR A 328 4.33 -13.32 20.46
C THR A 328 5.21 -12.09 20.24
N ASP A 329 6.00 -11.72 21.24
CA ASP A 329 6.99 -10.62 21.12
C ASP A 329 8.13 -10.90 20.14
N ARG A 330 8.19 -12.13 19.59
CA ARG A 330 9.11 -12.47 18.48
C ARG A 330 8.50 -12.21 17.11
N GLU A 331 7.18 -12.31 17.00
CA GLU A 331 6.44 -12.07 15.76
C GLU A 331 6.07 -10.60 15.60
N VAL A 332 5.96 -9.87 16.71
CA VAL A 332 5.67 -8.43 16.73
C VAL A 332 6.71 -7.70 17.55
N ARG A 333 7.43 -6.78 16.91
CA ARG A 333 8.48 -5.98 17.54
C ARG A 333 8.68 -4.67 16.80
N ASP A 334 9.01 -3.61 17.52
CA ASP A 334 9.51 -2.35 16.96
C ASP A 334 11.04 -2.52 16.72
N THR A 335 11.48 -2.50 15.46
CA THR A 335 12.88 -2.79 15.10
C THR A 335 13.75 -1.55 14.95
N ASP A 336 13.15 -0.38 14.73
CA ASP A 336 13.86 0.89 14.55
C ASP A 336 13.67 1.90 15.69
N ASN A 337 12.90 1.54 16.72
CA ASN A 337 12.54 2.33 17.90
C ASN A 337 11.77 3.60 17.54
N ASP A 338 10.87 3.52 16.57
CA ASP A 338 9.93 4.58 16.22
C ASP A 338 8.57 4.44 16.93
N GLY A 339 8.42 3.44 17.81
CA GLY A 339 7.19 3.18 18.56
C GLY A 339 6.10 2.50 17.75
N LEU A 340 6.36 2.14 16.48
CA LEU A 340 5.45 1.39 15.64
C LEU A 340 5.79 -0.11 15.68
N PRO A 341 4.84 -0.96 16.11
CA PRO A 341 5.05 -2.40 16.04
C PRO A 341 5.03 -2.90 14.58
N GLU A 342 6.02 -3.74 14.25
CA GLU A 342 6.13 -4.42 12.97
C GLU A 342 5.87 -5.91 13.13
N PHE A 343 5.36 -6.57 12.08
CA PHE A 343 5.49 -8.02 11.97
C PHE A 343 6.92 -8.40 11.54
N VAL A 344 7.55 -9.25 12.33
CA VAL A 344 8.94 -9.64 12.16
C VAL A 344 9.01 -11.14 11.92
N ASP A 345 9.82 -11.55 10.95
CA ASP A 345 10.08 -12.95 10.70
C ASP A 345 10.97 -13.58 11.79
N ALA A 346 11.15 -14.90 11.73
CA ALA A 346 11.93 -15.61 12.73
C ALA A 346 13.45 -15.32 12.69
N TRP A 347 13.92 -14.55 11.70
CA TRP A 347 15.30 -14.07 11.59
C TRP A 347 15.48 -12.63 12.10
N GLY A 348 14.38 -11.97 12.48
CA GLY A 348 14.41 -10.65 13.07
C GLY A 348 14.21 -9.52 12.07
N GLU A 349 13.82 -9.82 10.83
CA GLU A 349 13.60 -8.86 9.77
C GLU A 349 12.10 -8.55 9.56
N PRO A 350 11.72 -7.29 9.29
CA PRO A 350 10.34 -6.93 9.01
C PRO A 350 9.80 -7.60 7.74
N LEU A 351 8.61 -8.17 7.86
CA LEU A 351 7.87 -8.67 6.70
C LEU A 351 7.51 -7.52 5.75
N GLN A 352 7.57 -7.79 4.45
CA GLN A 352 7.18 -6.81 3.44
C GLN A 352 5.79 -7.15 2.90
N PHE A 353 4.93 -6.13 2.80
CA PHE A 353 3.59 -6.23 2.24
C PHE A 353 3.47 -5.44 0.94
N PHE A 354 2.92 -6.07 -0.09
CA PHE A 354 2.61 -5.44 -1.38
C PHE A 354 1.15 -5.72 -1.74
N ARG A 355 0.41 -4.65 -2.05
CA ARG A 355 -0.99 -4.76 -2.45
C ARG A 355 -1.14 -5.21 -3.90
N TRP A 356 -0.42 -4.61 -4.83
CA TRP A 356 -0.46 -4.96 -6.26
C TRP A 356 0.91 -5.33 -6.84
N PRO A 357 1.51 -6.46 -6.42
CA PRO A 357 2.79 -6.95 -6.94
C PRO A 357 2.63 -7.58 -8.33
N ILE A 358 2.14 -6.80 -9.30
CA ILE A 358 1.69 -7.32 -10.60
C ILE A 358 2.81 -8.07 -11.34
N TYR A 359 4.08 -7.66 -11.26
CA TYR A 359 5.18 -8.34 -11.98
C TYR A 359 5.69 -9.61 -11.28
N TYR A 360 5.21 -9.91 -10.08
CA TYR A 360 5.58 -11.11 -9.34
C TYR A 360 5.15 -12.38 -10.07
N ILE A 361 5.99 -13.41 -10.04
CA ILE A 361 5.72 -14.72 -10.65
C ILE A 361 5.40 -15.73 -9.55
N SER A 362 4.32 -16.48 -9.75
CA SER A 362 3.88 -17.56 -8.87
C SER A 362 3.11 -18.62 -9.68
N ASN A 363 2.69 -19.71 -9.02
CA ASN A 363 1.91 -20.77 -9.69
C ASN A 363 0.53 -20.29 -10.19
N ILE A 364 0.02 -19.19 -9.62
CA ILE A 364 -1.30 -18.62 -9.95
C ILE A 364 -1.22 -17.23 -10.58
N GLN A 365 -0.02 -16.63 -10.63
CA GLN A 365 0.23 -15.32 -11.20
C GLN A 365 1.43 -15.39 -12.12
N LYS A 366 1.23 -15.06 -13.38
CA LYS A 366 2.19 -15.21 -14.46
C LYS A 366 3.27 -14.12 -14.45
N GLY A 367 2.97 -12.95 -13.90
CA GLY A 367 3.92 -11.84 -13.81
C GLY A 367 4.42 -11.42 -15.20
N TYR A 368 5.74 -11.33 -15.35
CA TYR A 368 6.39 -11.03 -16.63
C TYR A 368 6.57 -12.26 -17.55
N ARG A 369 6.15 -13.48 -17.18
CA ARG A 369 6.34 -14.65 -18.05
C ARG A 369 5.43 -14.60 -19.27
N LEU A 370 5.97 -14.82 -20.47
CA LEU A 370 5.20 -14.84 -21.72
C LEU A 370 4.17 -15.98 -21.76
N TYR A 371 3.12 -15.78 -22.56
CA TYR A 371 2.16 -16.84 -22.85
C TYR A 371 2.75 -17.85 -23.82
N ASP A 372 2.52 -19.13 -23.54
CA ASP A 372 3.07 -20.24 -24.32
C ASP A 372 2.41 -20.29 -25.71
N SER A 373 1.17 -19.79 -25.84
CA SER A 373 0.49 -19.61 -27.12
C SER A 373 -0.53 -18.48 -27.12
N ILE A 374 -1.02 -18.11 -28.31
CA ILE A 374 -2.15 -17.19 -28.49
C ILE A 374 -3.48 -17.75 -27.96
N LEU A 375 -3.59 -19.08 -27.84
CA LEU A 375 -4.78 -19.79 -27.36
C LEU A 375 -4.78 -19.96 -25.83
N GLU A 376 -3.67 -19.65 -25.17
CA GLU A 376 -3.60 -19.72 -23.71
C GLU A 376 -4.49 -18.63 -23.10
N THR A 377 -5.38 -19.06 -22.21
CA THR A 377 -6.28 -18.18 -21.45
C THR A 377 -5.48 -17.09 -20.75
N ARG A 378 -5.90 -15.85 -20.98
CA ARG A 378 -5.28 -14.68 -20.36
C ARG A 378 -5.72 -14.54 -18.91
N GLU A 379 -4.81 -14.06 -18.08
CA GLU A 379 -5.13 -13.68 -16.70
C GLU A 379 -6.28 -12.68 -16.68
N GLN A 380 -7.21 -12.89 -15.76
CA GLN A 380 -8.33 -12.00 -15.52
C GLN A 380 -8.20 -11.41 -14.13
N ASN A 381 -8.45 -10.12 -14.03
CA ASN A 381 -8.49 -9.46 -12.74
C ASN A 381 -9.88 -9.66 -12.09
N PRO A 382 -9.97 -10.20 -10.87
CA PRO A 382 -11.24 -10.31 -10.14
C PRO A 382 -11.99 -8.99 -9.97
N LEU A 383 -11.28 -7.86 -9.94
CA LEU A 383 -11.86 -6.52 -9.81
C LEU A 383 -12.34 -5.95 -11.15
N ASP A 384 -11.88 -6.50 -12.27
CA ASP A 384 -12.28 -6.11 -13.63
C ASP A 384 -12.62 -7.36 -14.46
N PRO A 385 -13.66 -8.12 -14.10
CA PRO A 385 -13.98 -9.39 -14.75
C PRO A 385 -14.32 -9.24 -16.24
N ASN A 386 -14.72 -8.03 -16.66
CA ASN A 386 -15.03 -7.71 -18.06
C ASN A 386 -13.87 -7.03 -18.80
N ASN A 387 -12.67 -6.97 -18.22
CA ASN A 387 -11.46 -6.43 -18.85
C ASN A 387 -11.65 -5.00 -19.41
N THR A 388 -12.43 -4.19 -18.70
CA THR A 388 -12.81 -2.84 -19.09
C THR A 388 -11.63 -1.86 -19.10
N LEU A 389 -10.58 -2.11 -18.28
CA LEU A 389 -9.34 -1.33 -18.19
C LEU A 389 -8.32 -1.68 -19.29
N ILE A 390 -8.48 -2.80 -19.99
CA ILE A 390 -7.60 -3.18 -21.12
C ILE A 390 -8.32 -3.09 -22.46
N ALA A 391 -9.58 -2.65 -22.43
CA ALA A 391 -10.40 -2.42 -23.61
C ALA A 391 -9.70 -1.41 -24.55
N PRO A 392 -9.44 -1.77 -25.82
CA PRO A 392 -8.65 -0.92 -26.72
C PRO A 392 -9.23 0.49 -26.92
N ALA A 393 -10.56 0.64 -26.85
CA ALA A 393 -11.22 1.94 -26.98
C ALA A 393 -10.92 2.93 -25.84
N TRP A 394 -10.61 2.43 -24.63
CA TRP A 394 -10.24 3.26 -23.49
C TRP A 394 -8.72 3.37 -23.34
N TRP A 395 -8.01 2.26 -23.57
CA TRP A 395 -6.57 2.19 -23.40
C TRP A 395 -5.81 2.94 -24.50
N SER A 396 -6.27 2.91 -25.75
CA SER A 396 -5.54 3.49 -26.89
C SER A 396 -5.82 4.99 -27.05
N ASN A 397 -4.79 5.77 -27.33
CA ASN A 397 -4.94 7.13 -27.86
C ASN A 397 -5.31 7.05 -29.35
N LEU A 398 -6.58 7.30 -29.65
CA LEU A 398 -7.11 7.27 -31.02
C LEU A 398 -6.52 8.34 -31.96
N THR A 399 -5.94 9.42 -31.41
CA THR A 399 -5.35 10.51 -32.21
C THR A 399 -3.90 10.30 -32.57
N ASN A 400 -3.16 9.51 -31.77
CA ASN A 400 -1.77 9.17 -32.02
C ASN A 400 -1.52 7.72 -31.62
N PRO A 401 -2.17 6.75 -32.27
CA PRO A 401 -1.91 5.34 -32.03
C PRO A 401 -0.46 5.07 -32.45
N PRO A 402 0.36 4.58 -31.51
CA PRO A 402 -0.06 3.59 -30.52
C PRO A 402 0.30 3.96 -29.09
N ASN A 403 -0.01 5.20 -28.72
CA ASN A 403 0.23 5.64 -27.35
C ASN A 403 -0.96 5.24 -26.47
N MET A 404 -0.67 4.93 -25.21
CA MET A 404 -1.70 4.79 -24.19
C MET A 404 -2.46 6.11 -24.00
N SER A 405 -3.76 6.03 -23.71
CA SER A 405 -4.60 7.20 -23.49
C SER A 405 -4.18 7.94 -22.22
N ALA A 406 -4.43 9.26 -22.18
CA ALA A 406 -4.14 10.06 -20.99
C ALA A 406 -4.88 9.53 -19.74
N LYS A 407 -6.05 8.90 -19.91
CA LYS A 407 -6.82 8.31 -18.81
C LYS A 407 -6.20 7.03 -18.26
N ALA A 408 -5.71 6.18 -19.16
CA ALA A 408 -4.96 4.99 -18.79
C ALA A 408 -3.61 5.36 -18.13
N GLN A 409 -2.92 6.39 -18.62
CA GLN A 409 -1.73 6.96 -17.97
C GLN A 409 -2.04 7.48 -16.56
N MET A 410 -3.11 8.25 -16.40
CA MET A 410 -3.55 8.71 -15.08
C MET A 410 -3.89 7.54 -14.16
N PHE A 411 -4.58 6.50 -14.64
CA PHE A 411 -4.88 5.31 -13.84
C PHE A 411 -3.60 4.66 -13.29
N GLN A 412 -2.58 4.45 -14.14
CA GLN A 412 -1.30 3.88 -13.70
C GLN A 412 -0.57 4.74 -12.68
N GLN A 413 -0.69 6.07 -12.81
CA GLN A 413 -0.07 6.99 -11.88
C GLN A 413 -0.64 6.86 -10.46
N TYR A 414 -1.95 6.60 -10.32
CA TYR A 414 -2.58 6.48 -9.00
C TYR A 414 -2.62 5.05 -8.44
N PHE A 415 -2.71 4.04 -9.30
CA PHE A 415 -3.00 2.67 -8.87
C PHE A 415 -1.89 1.68 -9.21
N THR A 416 -2.00 1.01 -10.35
CA THR A 416 -1.09 -0.07 -10.73
C THR A 416 -0.84 -0.06 -12.23
N SER A 417 0.28 -0.65 -12.66
CA SER A 417 0.60 -0.70 -14.08
C SER A 417 -0.33 -1.65 -14.84
N ILE A 418 -0.97 -1.12 -15.87
CA ILE A 418 -1.80 -1.86 -16.84
C ILE A 418 -1.10 -2.03 -18.20
N SER A 419 0.17 -1.62 -18.30
CA SER A 419 1.03 -1.80 -19.46
C SER A 419 2.25 -2.64 -19.11
N GLU A 420 2.81 -3.33 -20.10
CA GLU A 420 4.09 -4.02 -19.96
C GLU A 420 5.26 -3.05 -20.03
N ASP A 421 6.40 -3.45 -19.47
CA ASP A 421 7.67 -2.78 -19.75
C ASP A 421 8.18 -3.27 -21.12
N PRO A 422 8.22 -2.41 -22.16
CA PRO A 422 8.60 -2.83 -23.50
C PRO A 422 10.02 -3.39 -23.59
N SER A 423 10.89 -3.03 -22.64
CA SER A 423 12.28 -3.52 -22.59
C SER A 423 12.37 -5.02 -22.33
N LEU A 424 11.36 -5.61 -21.67
CA LEU A 424 11.33 -7.05 -21.36
C LEU A 424 11.07 -7.93 -22.59
N TYR A 425 10.49 -7.37 -23.66
CA TYR A 425 9.99 -8.17 -24.80
C TYR A 425 10.38 -7.62 -26.17
N ALA A 426 11.44 -6.80 -26.23
CA ALA A 426 11.93 -6.21 -27.48
C ALA A 426 12.25 -7.25 -28.58
N SER A 427 12.48 -8.52 -28.19
CA SER A 427 12.80 -9.65 -29.08
C SER A 427 11.76 -10.78 -29.08
N ALA A 428 10.59 -10.61 -28.45
CA ALA A 428 9.59 -11.68 -28.37
C ALA A 428 9.02 -12.04 -29.76
N ALA A 429 8.92 -13.34 -30.06
CA ALA A 429 8.41 -13.83 -31.33
C ALA A 429 6.97 -13.34 -31.60
N GLN A 430 6.67 -13.04 -32.87
CA GLN A 430 5.34 -12.63 -33.30
C GLN A 430 4.31 -13.71 -32.89
N GLY A 431 3.41 -13.38 -31.96
CA GLY A 431 2.28 -14.24 -31.56
C GLY A 431 2.20 -14.62 -30.07
N THR A 432 3.32 -14.77 -29.35
CA THR A 432 3.29 -15.06 -27.89
C THR A 432 3.21 -13.80 -27.03
N ALA A 433 3.51 -12.66 -27.64
CA ALA A 433 3.52 -11.34 -27.00
C ALA A 433 2.73 -10.29 -27.80
N TRP A 434 1.77 -10.68 -28.65
CA TRP A 434 1.07 -9.71 -29.54
C TRP A 434 0.30 -8.62 -28.77
N ASP A 435 -0.16 -8.93 -27.56
CA ASP A 435 -0.75 -8.00 -26.59
C ASP A 435 0.29 -7.39 -25.64
N ARG A 436 1.51 -7.93 -25.59
CA ARG A 436 2.57 -7.56 -24.64
C ARG A 436 3.78 -6.85 -25.27
N SER A 437 3.80 -6.64 -26.58
CA SER A 437 4.92 -6.04 -27.30
C SER A 437 4.52 -4.83 -28.13
N GLY A 438 5.50 -3.95 -28.30
CA GLY A 438 5.39 -2.72 -29.08
C GLY A 438 4.31 -1.75 -28.57
N SER A 439 3.81 -1.01 -29.54
CA SER A 439 2.65 -0.13 -29.57
C SER A 439 1.43 -0.48 -28.68
N TYR A 440 1.13 -1.77 -28.50
CA TYR A 440 -0.10 -2.20 -27.81
C TYR A 440 0.21 -3.06 -26.59
N ALA A 441 1.33 -2.79 -25.91
CA ALA A 441 1.82 -3.45 -24.70
C ALA A 441 0.83 -3.34 -23.52
N ARG A 442 -0.36 -3.90 -23.70
CA ARG A 442 -1.48 -3.99 -22.78
C ARG A 442 -1.32 -5.26 -21.99
N ARG A 443 -1.41 -5.11 -20.69
CA ARG A 443 -1.22 -6.25 -19.83
C ARG A 443 -2.56 -6.92 -19.54
N ALA A 444 -2.70 -8.19 -19.86
CA ALA A 444 -3.61 -9.04 -19.09
C ALA A 444 -2.96 -9.28 -17.73
N TRP A 445 -3.68 -8.98 -16.65
CA TRP A 445 -3.09 -8.98 -15.31
C TRP A 445 -4.00 -9.67 -14.31
N PHE A 446 -3.35 -10.35 -13.40
CA PHE A 446 -3.88 -10.82 -12.14
C PHE A 446 -2.90 -10.36 -11.06
N SER A 447 -3.43 -9.95 -9.92
CA SER A 447 -2.60 -9.58 -8.77
C SER A 447 -3.14 -10.28 -7.54
N LYS A 448 -2.28 -11.05 -6.88
CA LYS A 448 -2.47 -11.47 -5.50
C LYS A 448 -1.60 -10.62 -4.60
N PHE A 449 -2.12 -10.27 -3.42
CA PHE A 449 -1.33 -9.64 -2.36
C PHE A 449 -0.11 -10.50 -2.04
N LEU A 450 1.02 -9.86 -1.73
CA LEU A 450 2.26 -10.54 -1.39
C LEU A 450 2.70 -10.12 0.00
N ILE A 451 2.91 -11.12 0.85
CA ILE A 451 3.63 -10.99 2.13
C ILE A 451 4.94 -11.76 1.96
N LEU A 452 6.06 -11.10 2.21
CA LEU A 452 7.40 -11.62 1.92
C LEU A 452 8.28 -11.53 3.17
N SER A 453 9.05 -12.58 3.43
CA SER A 453 10.13 -12.59 4.43
C SER A 453 11.48 -12.41 3.75
N ALA A 454 12.43 -11.80 4.46
CA ALA A 454 13.80 -11.67 4.02
C ALA A 454 14.63 -12.95 4.19
N GLY A 455 14.05 -13.96 4.86
CA GLY A 455 14.69 -15.26 5.04
C GLY A 455 16.02 -15.22 5.82
N PRO A 456 16.80 -16.31 5.76
CA PRO A 456 18.08 -16.43 6.47
C PRO A 456 19.19 -15.55 5.89
N ASP A 457 19.04 -15.09 4.65
CA ASP A 457 19.96 -14.21 3.94
C ASP A 457 19.71 -12.73 4.21
N ILE A 458 18.62 -12.37 4.92
CA ILE A 458 18.27 -10.99 5.28
C ILE A 458 18.00 -10.11 4.04
N GLU A 459 17.83 -10.75 2.88
CA GLU A 459 17.57 -10.10 1.60
C GLU A 459 16.22 -10.57 1.07
N THR A 460 15.33 -9.62 0.75
CA THR A 460 14.02 -9.95 0.18
C THR A 460 14.10 -10.41 -1.28
N GLY A 461 15.25 -10.23 -1.93
CA GLY A 461 15.43 -10.50 -3.36
C GLY A 461 14.65 -9.56 -4.29
N LEU A 462 13.94 -8.55 -3.75
CA LEU A 462 13.22 -7.57 -4.55
C LEU A 462 14.12 -6.37 -4.88
N PRO A 463 14.30 -6.01 -6.17
CA PRO A 463 15.05 -4.82 -6.55
C PRO A 463 14.27 -3.55 -6.18
N ASN A 464 14.99 -2.45 -5.91
CA ASN A 464 14.46 -1.08 -5.82
C ASN A 464 13.60 -0.74 -4.60
N VAL A 465 14.06 -1.11 -3.39
CA VAL A 465 13.55 -0.48 -2.17
C VAL A 465 14.18 0.91 -2.04
N LEU A 466 13.36 1.96 -1.94
CA LEU A 466 13.88 3.31 -1.66
C LEU A 466 14.65 3.29 -0.35
N THR A 467 15.81 3.95 -0.34
CA THR A 467 16.50 4.24 0.91
C THR A 467 15.87 5.46 1.59
N ASP A 468 15.97 5.54 2.91
CA ASP A 468 15.51 6.71 3.68
C ASP A 468 16.11 8.02 3.15
N SER A 469 17.39 7.99 2.78
CA SER A 469 18.09 9.16 2.21
C SER A 469 17.47 9.65 0.90
N THR A 470 16.94 8.73 0.09
CA THR A 470 16.26 9.06 -1.17
C THR A 470 14.89 9.69 -0.89
N ILE A 471 14.16 9.16 0.09
CA ILE A 471 12.84 9.68 0.49
C ILE A 471 12.95 11.10 1.05
N GLN A 472 13.95 11.35 1.90
CA GLN A 472 14.13 12.66 2.55
C GLN A 472 14.58 13.77 1.58
N THR A 473 15.17 13.42 0.43
CA THR A 473 15.68 14.39 -0.55
C THR A 473 14.71 14.66 -1.70
N GLN A 474 13.72 13.81 -1.90
CA GLN A 474 12.71 13.95 -2.94
C GLN A 474 11.45 14.67 -2.44
N SER A 475 10.66 15.23 -3.37
CA SER A 475 9.33 15.73 -3.02
C SER A 475 8.39 14.56 -2.67
N ALA A 476 7.40 14.80 -1.80
CA ALA A 476 6.41 13.79 -1.42
C ALA A 476 5.70 13.17 -2.64
N ASP A 477 5.41 13.96 -3.67
CA ASP A 477 4.79 13.49 -4.91
C ASP A 477 5.71 12.55 -5.70
N THR A 478 7.02 12.88 -5.78
CA THR A 478 7.99 12.02 -6.47
C THR A 478 8.19 10.71 -5.71
N THR A 479 8.31 10.78 -4.38
CA THR A 479 8.39 9.60 -3.51
C THR A 479 7.15 8.73 -3.67
N SER A 480 5.95 9.31 -3.64
CA SER A 480 4.69 8.57 -3.82
C SER A 480 4.61 7.88 -5.17
N ALA A 481 4.94 8.60 -6.26
CA ALA A 481 4.96 8.02 -7.61
C ALA A 481 5.98 6.88 -7.73
N TYR A 482 7.15 7.01 -7.10
CA TYR A 482 8.14 5.94 -7.07
C TYR A 482 7.60 4.72 -6.32
N LEU A 483 7.05 4.90 -5.12
CA LEU A 483 6.54 3.80 -4.31
C LEU A 483 5.38 3.04 -4.99
N ILE A 484 4.48 3.75 -5.66
CA ILE A 484 3.44 3.15 -6.51
C ILE A 484 4.07 2.32 -7.64
N SER A 485 5.12 2.83 -8.28
CA SER A 485 5.81 2.11 -9.34
C SER A 485 6.54 0.87 -8.82
N THR A 486 7.15 0.94 -7.64
CA THR A 486 7.84 -0.16 -6.97
C THR A 486 6.86 -1.23 -6.51
N GLU A 487 5.68 -0.85 -6.02
CA GLU A 487 4.60 -1.78 -5.67
C GLU A 487 4.31 -2.72 -6.84
N GLY A 488 4.13 -2.15 -8.04
CA GLY A 488 3.90 -2.94 -9.24
C GLY A 488 5.06 -3.87 -9.58
N ARG A 489 6.29 -3.37 -9.40
CA ARG A 489 7.57 -3.98 -9.80
C ARG A 489 8.22 -4.89 -8.77
N ALA A 490 7.49 -5.30 -7.73
CA ALA A 490 7.93 -6.34 -6.81
C ALA A 490 8.09 -7.69 -7.57
N GLN A 491 9.26 -7.88 -8.19
CA GLN A 491 9.61 -9.07 -8.96
C GLN A 491 10.87 -9.72 -8.37
N PRO A 492 10.93 -11.06 -8.30
CA PRO A 492 12.18 -11.74 -7.97
C PRO A 492 13.24 -11.49 -9.05
N PRO A 493 14.53 -11.72 -8.76
CA PRO A 493 15.59 -11.58 -9.75
C PRO A 493 15.33 -12.50 -10.94
N LEU A 494 15.65 -12.05 -12.16
CA LEU A 494 15.45 -12.86 -13.36
C LEU A 494 16.24 -14.18 -13.24
N PRO A 495 15.70 -15.33 -13.69
CA PRO A 495 16.43 -16.59 -13.74
C PRO A 495 17.80 -16.43 -14.41
N GLY A 496 18.87 -16.81 -13.70
CA GLY A 496 20.26 -16.65 -14.18
C GLY A 496 20.95 -15.35 -13.77
N THR A 497 20.31 -14.49 -12.98
CA THR A 497 20.99 -13.40 -12.25
C THR A 497 21.43 -13.86 -10.86
N PRO A 498 22.55 -13.36 -10.32
CA PRO A 498 22.96 -13.68 -8.95
C PRO A 498 21.82 -13.36 -7.96
N GLY A 499 21.36 -14.35 -7.20
CA GLY A 499 20.20 -14.25 -6.29
C GLY A 499 18.92 -14.94 -6.77
N ALA A 500 18.84 -15.39 -8.03
CA ALA A 500 17.66 -16.08 -8.55
C ALA A 500 17.40 -17.46 -7.90
N ASP A 501 18.45 -18.17 -7.50
CA ASP A 501 18.34 -19.51 -6.89
C ASP A 501 17.88 -19.45 -5.41
N ALA A 502 18.00 -18.30 -4.75
CA ALA A 502 17.55 -18.10 -3.36
C ALA A 502 16.05 -17.78 -3.26
N ALA A 503 15.46 -17.23 -4.32
CA ALA A 503 14.04 -16.89 -4.36
C ALA A 503 13.14 -18.15 -4.40
N ASP A 504 13.58 -19.26 -5.00
CA ASP A 504 12.76 -20.47 -5.15
C ASP A 504 12.54 -21.20 -3.80
N ASP A 505 13.49 -21.08 -2.85
CA ASP A 505 13.42 -21.71 -1.53
C ASP A 505 12.68 -20.87 -0.47
N ASN A 506 12.48 -19.56 -0.70
CA ASN A 506 11.79 -18.62 0.19
C ASN A 506 10.27 -18.49 -0.11
N ILE A 507 9.74 -19.23 -1.09
CA ILE A 507 8.34 -19.12 -1.54
C ILE A 507 7.43 -20.13 -0.84
N SER A 508 6.46 -19.62 -0.08
CA SER A 508 5.28 -20.37 0.38
C SER A 508 4.22 -20.44 -0.73
N ASN A 509 4.53 -21.13 -1.83
CA ASN A 509 3.51 -21.77 -2.64
C ASN A 509 3.74 -23.25 -2.51
N GLN A 510 2.82 -23.90 -1.79
CA GLN A 510 2.76 -25.34 -1.70
C GLN A 510 2.99 -25.95 -3.09
N THR A 511 4.03 -26.78 -3.17
CA THR A 511 4.01 -27.96 -4.01
C THR A 511 2.75 -28.75 -3.66
N LEU A 512 1.68 -28.56 -4.44
CA LEU A 512 0.65 -29.57 -4.55
C LEU A 512 1.14 -30.63 -5.54
N PRO A 513 0.88 -31.91 -5.25
CA PRO A 513 1.47 -33.04 -5.94
C PRO A 513 1.09 -32.97 -7.41
N THR A 514 2.04 -33.34 -8.27
CA THR A 514 1.83 -33.66 -9.68
C THR A 514 0.53 -34.45 -9.83
N ALA A 515 -0.48 -33.82 -10.42
CA ALA A 515 -1.78 -34.40 -10.67
C ALA A 515 -1.66 -35.52 -11.72
N GLY A 516 -1.40 -36.73 -11.25
CA GLY A 516 -1.77 -37.97 -11.91
C GLY A 516 -2.89 -38.62 -11.09
N GLY A 517 -4.15 -38.32 -11.44
CA GLY A 517 -5.30 -38.96 -10.82
C GLY A 517 -6.55 -38.09 -10.93
N GLY A 518 -7.28 -38.25 -12.03
CA GLY A 518 -8.62 -37.68 -12.15
C GLY A 518 -9.60 -38.35 -11.18
N PHE A 519 -10.71 -37.68 -10.90
CA PHE A 519 -12.07 -38.24 -10.92
C PHE A 519 -13.07 -37.09 -10.68
N GLN A 520 -14.05 -37.05 -11.60
CA GLN A 520 -15.41 -36.46 -11.59
C GLN A 520 -15.69 -35.12 -10.89
#